data_AF-A0A2T2RXL4-F1
#
_entry.id   AF-A0A2T2RXL4-F1
#
_cell.length_a   1.000
_cell.length_b   1.000
_cell.length_c   1.000
_cell.angle_alpha   90.00
_cell.angle_beta   90.00
_cell.angle_gamma   90.00
#
_symmetry.space_group_name_H-M   'P 1'
#
loop_
_entity.id
_entity.type
_entity.pdbx_description
1 polymer ?
#
loop_
_entity_poly.entity_id
_entity_poly.type
_entity_poly.pdbx_seq_one_letter_code
_entity_poly.pdbx_strand_id
1 'polypeptide(L)'
;MRALGHSPASRPKRCSSKASPKLSRGIRDFNRGIARTLRGNYDAAVRDYDRAIELDPDNASAYFNRANARTQLGNLQGALSDFDAALRQNPEFAAALANRGVARAALVLQSRFGVGRSSSVVTASRDGLVMATPVRPKQRLLGTLQLGQHDGQQ
;
A
#
# COMPACT_ATOMS: atom_id res chain seq x y z
N MET A 1 24.58 -73.94 -15.21
CA MET A 1 24.34 -73.09 -14.02
C MET A 1 24.12 -71.66 -14.51
N ARG A 2 22.87 -71.18 -14.55
CA ARG A 2 22.50 -69.87 -15.10
C ARG A 2 22.79 -68.76 -14.08
N ALA A 3 23.48 -67.72 -14.53
CA ALA A 3 23.77 -66.51 -13.76
C ALA A 3 22.46 -65.84 -13.27
N LEU A 4 22.36 -65.61 -11.97
CA LEU A 4 21.29 -64.84 -11.36
C LEU A 4 21.50 -63.35 -11.69
N GLY A 5 20.75 -62.87 -12.69
CA GLY A 5 20.65 -61.46 -13.03
C GLY A 5 20.08 -60.67 -11.85
N HIS A 6 20.91 -59.83 -11.24
CA HIS A 6 20.46 -58.88 -10.24
C HIS A 6 19.74 -57.74 -10.96
N SER A 7 18.42 -57.70 -10.83
CA SER A 7 17.58 -56.63 -11.37
C SER A 7 17.87 -55.33 -10.60
N PRO A 8 18.25 -54.22 -11.26
CA PRO A 8 18.57 -52.99 -10.56
C PRO A 8 17.28 -52.41 -9.97
N ALA A 9 17.24 -52.33 -8.64
CA ALA A 9 16.16 -51.72 -7.89
C ALA A 9 15.75 -50.38 -8.53
N SER A 10 14.49 -50.29 -8.94
CA SER A 10 13.85 -49.06 -9.38
C SER A 10 13.99 -48.01 -8.28
N ARG A 11 14.85 -47.00 -8.51
CA ARG A 11 14.99 -45.87 -7.59
C ARG A 11 13.60 -45.26 -7.39
N PRO A 12 13.12 -45.06 -6.14
CA PRO A 12 11.84 -44.42 -5.92
C PRO A 12 11.91 -43.02 -6.54
N LYS A 13 10.92 -42.68 -7.38
CA LYS A 13 10.78 -41.33 -7.92
C LYS A 13 10.73 -40.40 -6.72
N ARG A 14 11.78 -39.60 -6.50
CA ARG A 14 11.72 -38.55 -5.48
C ARG A 14 10.50 -37.71 -5.82
N CYS A 15 9.48 -37.76 -4.98
CA CYS A 15 8.44 -36.75 -4.93
C CYS A 15 9.10 -35.46 -4.43
N SER A 16 9.95 -34.86 -5.26
CA SER A 16 10.33 -33.47 -5.07
C SER A 16 9.10 -32.67 -5.43
N SER A 17 8.23 -32.42 -4.45
CA SER A 17 7.32 -31.28 -4.50
C SER A 17 8.20 -30.05 -4.61
N LYS A 18 8.61 -29.72 -5.84
CA LYS A 18 9.35 -28.51 -6.14
C LYS A 18 8.36 -27.37 -6.00
N ALA A 19 8.03 -26.98 -4.78
CA ALA A 19 7.58 -25.63 -4.53
C ALA A 19 8.66 -24.74 -5.13
N SER A 20 8.28 -23.97 -6.16
CA SER A 20 9.17 -23.05 -6.84
C SER A 20 9.94 -22.25 -5.77
N PRO A 21 11.26 -22.05 -5.88
CA PRO A 21 12.03 -21.28 -4.89
C PRO A 21 11.41 -19.90 -4.59
N LYS A 22 10.70 -19.34 -5.58
CA LYS A 22 9.90 -18.11 -5.49
C LYS A 22 8.72 -18.23 -4.50
N LEU A 23 7.98 -19.34 -4.52
CA LEU A 23 6.84 -19.57 -3.62
C LEU A 23 7.30 -19.74 -2.17
N SER A 24 8.44 -20.41 -1.95
CA SER A 24 9.04 -20.54 -0.61
C SER A 24 9.40 -19.16 -0.01
N ARG A 25 9.91 -18.25 -0.84
CA ARG A 25 10.20 -16.87 -0.44
C ARG A 25 8.91 -16.10 -0.11
N GLY A 26 7.85 -16.27 -0.89
CA GLY A 26 6.54 -15.66 -0.67
C GLY A 26 5.94 -16.05 0.68
N ILE A 27 5.97 -17.35 1.02
CA ILE A 27 5.49 -17.87 2.32
C ILE A 27 6.29 -17.26 3.48
N ARG A 28 7.62 -17.15 3.34
CA ARG A 28 8.47 -16.52 4.36
C ARG A 28 8.11 -15.05 4.57
N ASP A 29 7.92 -14.30 3.48
CA ASP A 29 7.56 -12.88 3.56
C ASP A 29 6.15 -12.71 4.15
N PHE A 30 5.19 -13.58 3.80
CA PHE A 30 3.86 -13.63 4.42
C PHE A 30 3.91 -13.87 5.93
N ASN A 31 4.66 -14.88 6.39
CA ASN A 31 4.82 -15.18 7.81
C ASN A 31 5.50 -14.03 8.57
N ARG A 32 6.50 -13.38 7.94
CA ARG A 32 7.14 -12.18 8.50
C ARG A 32 6.16 -11.01 8.60
N GLY A 33 5.29 -10.83 7.61
CA GLY A 33 4.20 -9.86 7.63
C GLY A 33 3.27 -10.08 8.82
N ILE A 34 2.83 -11.33 9.06
CA ILE A 34 1.98 -11.67 10.22
C ILE A 34 2.68 -11.28 11.53
N ALA A 35 3.94 -11.67 11.71
CA ALA A 35 4.69 -11.35 12.92
C ALA A 35 4.82 -9.83 13.14
N ARG A 36 4.93 -9.04 12.06
CA ARG A 36 4.97 -7.57 12.14
C ARG A 36 3.62 -6.95 12.47
N THR A 37 2.53 -7.47 11.90
CA THR A 37 1.16 -7.05 12.23
C THR A 37 0.87 -7.27 13.72
N LEU A 38 1.28 -8.42 14.28
CA LEU A 38 1.14 -8.73 15.70
C LEU A 38 1.97 -7.80 16.61
N ARG A 39 3.06 -7.22 16.08
CA ARG A 39 3.90 -6.23 16.79
C ARG A 39 3.41 -4.79 16.59
N GLY A 40 2.31 -4.56 15.86
CA GLY A 40 1.80 -3.22 15.55
C GLY A 40 2.56 -2.49 14.44
N ASN A 41 3.54 -3.13 13.79
CA ASN A 41 4.35 -2.52 12.72
C ASN A 41 3.66 -2.68 11.37
N TYR A 42 2.51 -2.01 11.19
CA TYR A 42 1.64 -2.21 10.03
C TYR A 42 2.27 -1.78 8.69
N ASP A 43 3.01 -0.67 8.63
CA ASP A 43 3.70 -0.24 7.39
C ASP A 43 4.69 -1.29 6.88
N ALA A 44 5.48 -1.85 7.79
CA ALA A 44 6.46 -2.88 7.47
C ALA A 44 5.78 -4.22 7.15
N ALA A 45 4.59 -4.48 7.70
CA ALA A 45 3.79 -5.66 7.36
C ALA A 45 3.20 -5.55 5.96
N VAL A 46 2.66 -4.39 5.57
CA VAL A 46 2.14 -4.14 4.21
C VAL A 46 3.20 -4.44 3.16
N ARG A 47 4.43 -3.93 3.34
CA ARG A 47 5.55 -4.19 2.41
C ARG A 47 5.92 -5.68 2.30
N ASP A 48 5.78 -6.42 3.39
CA ASP A 48 6.03 -7.86 3.40
C ASP A 48 4.91 -8.63 2.69
N TYR A 49 3.66 -8.22 2.87
CA TYR A 49 2.53 -8.78 2.15
C TYR A 49 2.57 -8.44 0.66
N ASP A 50 3.00 -7.24 0.27
CA ASP A 50 3.19 -6.86 -1.14
C ASP A 50 4.17 -7.82 -1.84
N ARG A 51 5.31 -8.10 -1.20
CA ARG A 51 6.29 -9.09 -1.70
C ARG A 51 5.71 -10.50 -1.75
N ALA A 52 4.90 -10.88 -0.77
CA ALA A 52 4.23 -12.18 -0.78
C ALA A 52 3.26 -12.29 -1.96
N ILE A 53 2.50 -11.25 -2.25
CA ILE A 53 1.54 -11.18 -3.37
C ILE A 53 2.26 -11.16 -4.73
N GLU A 54 3.39 -10.46 -4.85
CA GLU A 54 4.22 -10.49 -6.07
C GLU A 54 4.72 -11.91 -6.41
N LEU A 55 4.94 -12.73 -5.38
CA LEU A 55 5.43 -14.10 -5.53
C LEU A 55 4.31 -15.13 -5.63
N ASP A 56 3.14 -14.83 -5.06
CA ASP A 56 1.94 -15.67 -5.02
C ASP A 56 0.67 -14.80 -5.18
N PRO A 57 0.27 -14.48 -6.44
CA PRO A 57 -0.83 -13.56 -6.73
C PRO A 57 -2.21 -14.11 -6.41
N ASP A 58 -2.32 -15.42 -6.19
CA ASP A 58 -3.58 -16.14 -5.95
C ASP A 58 -3.86 -16.29 -4.45
N ASN A 59 -2.95 -15.80 -3.60
CA ASN A 59 -3.05 -15.92 -2.16
C ASN A 59 -4.09 -14.96 -1.55
N ALA A 60 -5.34 -15.41 -1.46
CA ALA A 60 -6.43 -14.65 -0.85
C ALA A 60 -6.10 -14.18 0.59
N SER A 61 -5.38 -15.00 1.37
CA SER A 61 -4.97 -14.68 2.73
C SER A 61 -3.96 -13.52 2.78
N ALA A 62 -3.06 -13.41 1.80
CA ALA A 62 -2.11 -12.31 1.71
C ALA A 62 -2.82 -10.96 1.46
N TYR A 63 -3.78 -10.92 0.54
CA TYR A 63 -4.60 -9.72 0.32
C TYR A 63 -5.41 -9.34 1.55
N PHE A 64 -6.05 -10.33 2.20
CA PHE A 64 -6.83 -10.09 3.42
C PHE A 64 -5.99 -9.51 4.56
N ASN A 65 -4.80 -10.06 4.81
CA ASN A 65 -3.93 -9.56 5.87
C ASN A 65 -3.34 -8.18 5.53
N ARG A 66 -3.03 -7.91 4.24
CA ARG A 66 -2.64 -6.58 3.78
C ARG A 66 -3.77 -5.56 3.98
N ALA A 67 -5.01 -5.94 3.67
CA ALA A 67 -6.19 -5.11 3.88
C ALA A 67 -6.37 -4.75 5.36
N ASN A 68 -6.25 -5.73 6.25
CA ASN A 68 -6.32 -5.48 7.69
C ASN A 68 -5.22 -4.52 8.16
N ALA A 69 -3.97 -4.72 7.73
CA ALA A 69 -2.87 -3.81 8.05
C ALA A 69 -3.14 -2.38 7.53
N ARG A 70 -3.70 -2.23 6.33
CA ARG A 70 -4.09 -0.92 5.76
C ARG A 70 -5.24 -0.26 6.52
N THR A 71 -6.21 -1.03 6.98
CA THR A 71 -7.29 -0.54 7.86
C THR A 71 -6.71 0.04 9.15
N GLN A 72 -5.72 -0.63 9.76
CA GLN A 72 -5.05 -0.13 10.97
C GLN A 72 -4.25 1.16 10.71
N LEU A 73 -3.72 1.33 9.50
CA LEU A 73 -3.05 2.57 9.07
C LEU A 73 -4.04 3.70 8.70
N GLY A 74 -5.35 3.45 8.76
CA GLY A 74 -6.40 4.39 8.37
C GLY A 74 -6.60 4.52 6.86
N ASN A 75 -5.92 3.71 6.05
CA ASN A 75 -6.11 3.67 4.59
C ASN A 75 -7.26 2.72 4.23
N LEU A 76 -8.50 3.15 4.50
CA LEU A 76 -9.71 2.36 4.25
C LEU A 76 -9.95 2.10 2.76
N GLN A 77 -9.62 3.05 1.88
CA GLN A 77 -9.79 2.90 0.43
C GLN A 77 -8.91 1.78 -0.13
N GLY A 78 -7.63 1.76 0.26
CA GLY A 78 -6.71 0.70 -0.12
C GLY A 78 -7.08 -0.65 0.49
N ALA A 79 -7.61 -0.67 1.71
CA ALA A 79 -8.10 -1.89 2.35
C ALA A 79 -9.31 -2.49 1.61
N LEU A 80 -10.27 -1.66 1.17
CA LEU A 80 -11.43 -2.13 0.41
C LEU A 80 -11.04 -2.80 -0.90
N SER A 81 -10.10 -2.20 -1.64
CA SER A 81 -9.59 -2.79 -2.88
C SER A 81 -8.91 -4.14 -2.66
N ASP A 82 -8.23 -4.30 -1.52
CA ASP A 82 -7.58 -5.55 -1.14
C ASP A 82 -8.58 -6.62 -0.68
N PHE A 83 -9.64 -6.24 0.04
CA PHE A 83 -10.72 -7.17 0.36
C PHE A 83 -11.46 -7.63 -0.89
N ASP A 84 -11.71 -6.74 -1.85
CA ASP A 84 -12.28 -7.12 -3.14
C ASP A 84 -11.35 -8.09 -3.90
N ALA A 85 -10.04 -7.87 -3.85
CA ALA A 85 -9.07 -8.79 -4.43
C ALA A 85 -9.08 -10.17 -3.73
N ALA A 86 -9.14 -10.19 -2.40
CA ALA A 86 -9.23 -11.43 -1.63
C ALA A 86 -10.49 -12.23 -1.99
N LEU A 87 -11.64 -11.56 -2.14
CA LEU A 87 -12.92 -12.19 -2.51
C LEU A 87 -12.95 -12.63 -3.98
N ARG A 88 -12.22 -11.97 -4.88
CA ARG A 88 -12.04 -12.46 -6.26
C ARG A 88 -11.30 -13.79 -6.29
N GLN A 89 -10.30 -13.97 -5.42
CA GLN A 89 -9.53 -15.21 -5.33
C GLN A 89 -10.28 -16.31 -4.57
N ASN A 90 -10.93 -15.95 -3.46
CA ASN A 90 -11.77 -16.86 -2.69
C ASN A 90 -13.11 -16.20 -2.34
N PRO A 91 -14.16 -16.46 -3.13
CA PRO A 91 -15.50 -15.91 -2.88
C PRO A 91 -16.12 -16.34 -1.55
N GLU A 92 -15.74 -17.51 -1.02
CA GLU A 92 -16.26 -18.04 0.25
C GLU A 92 -15.49 -17.54 1.47
N PHE A 93 -14.59 -16.58 1.29
CA PHE A 93 -13.81 -16.04 2.40
C PHE A 93 -14.66 -15.13 3.30
N ALA A 94 -15.41 -15.75 4.22
CA ALA A 94 -16.35 -15.08 5.12
C ALA A 94 -15.71 -13.93 5.91
N ALA A 95 -14.47 -14.10 6.39
CA ALA A 95 -13.75 -13.07 7.12
C ALA A 95 -13.47 -11.84 6.24
N ALA A 96 -13.14 -12.02 4.96
CA ALA A 96 -12.91 -10.90 4.03
C ALA A 96 -14.21 -10.15 3.75
N LEU A 97 -15.33 -10.86 3.59
CA LEU A 97 -16.64 -10.24 3.38
C LEU A 97 -17.09 -9.40 4.58
N ALA A 98 -16.95 -9.94 5.79
CA ALA A 98 -17.29 -9.23 7.02
C ALA A 98 -16.43 -7.97 7.20
N ASN A 99 -15.10 -8.09 7.04
CA ASN A 99 -14.19 -6.96 7.21
C ASN A 99 -14.35 -5.90 6.10
N ARG A 100 -14.72 -6.29 4.88
CA ARG A 100 -15.11 -5.36 3.82
C ARG A 100 -16.33 -4.52 4.22
N GLY A 101 -17.35 -5.15 4.82
CA GLY A 101 -18.53 -4.45 5.34
C GLY A 101 -18.16 -3.41 6.40
N VAL A 102 -17.30 -3.81 7.35
CA VAL A 102 -16.78 -2.91 8.39
C VAL A 102 -15.99 -1.76 7.79
N ALA A 103 -15.06 -2.04 6.86
CA ALA A 103 -14.26 -1.01 6.21
C ALA A 103 -15.11 -0.03 5.39
N ARG A 104 -16.16 -0.52 4.71
CA ARG A 104 -17.10 0.32 3.95
C ARG A 104 -17.93 1.20 4.88
N ALA A 105 -18.44 0.64 5.98
CA ALA A 105 -19.16 1.40 6.99
C ALA A 105 -18.26 2.50 7.57
N ALA A 106 -17.04 2.16 7.97
CA ALA A 106 -16.05 3.10 8.47
C ALA A 106 -15.76 4.22 7.46
N LEU A 107 -15.57 3.89 6.18
CA LEU A 107 -15.33 4.88 5.13
C LEU A 107 -16.52 5.83 4.93
N VAL A 108 -17.75 5.29 4.92
CA VAL A 108 -18.96 6.12 4.81
C VAL A 108 -19.10 7.04 6.01
N LEU A 109 -18.80 6.55 7.21
CA LEU A 109 -18.81 7.37 8.44
C LEU A 109 -17.74 8.47 8.38
N GLN A 110 -16.53 8.18 7.91
CA GLN A 110 -15.48 9.19 7.71
C GLN A 110 -15.93 10.29 6.76
N SER A 111 -16.51 9.92 5.61
CA SER A 111 -16.99 10.88 4.62
C SER A 111 -18.20 11.69 5.09
N ARG A 112 -19.07 11.11 5.92
CA ARG A 112 -20.29 11.77 6.42
C ARG A 112 -20.05 12.67 7.62
N PHE A 113 -19.18 12.27 8.53
CA PHE A 113 -18.97 12.98 9.79
C PHE A 113 -17.67 13.80 9.80
N GLY A 114 -16.94 13.84 8.69
CA GLY A 114 -15.67 14.57 8.61
C GLY A 114 -14.64 14.06 9.61
N VAL A 115 -14.77 12.81 10.08
CA VAL A 115 -13.82 12.18 11.02
C VAL A 115 -12.64 11.65 10.19
N GLY A 116 -11.95 12.57 9.54
CA GLY A 116 -10.71 12.33 8.83
C GLY A 116 -9.79 13.46 9.24
N ARG A 117 -8.72 13.10 9.96
CA ARG A 117 -7.57 13.93 10.38
C ARG A 117 -7.86 15.43 10.29
N SER A 118 -8.01 16.12 11.42
CA SER A 118 -7.76 17.56 11.43
C SER A 118 -6.52 17.81 10.57
N SER A 119 -6.72 18.43 9.41
CA SER A 119 -5.66 18.84 8.49
C SER A 119 -5.01 20.12 9.03
N SER A 120 -4.85 20.13 10.34
CA SER A 120 -4.42 21.19 11.25
C SER A 120 -4.06 20.38 12.51
N VAL A 121 -2.85 20.23 12.97
CA VAL A 121 -1.64 21.05 13.10
C VAL A 121 -0.57 19.96 13.37
N VAL A 122 0.73 20.03 13.08
CA VAL A 122 1.74 20.97 13.52
C VAL A 122 2.98 20.54 12.75
N THR A 123 3.51 21.38 11.85
CA THR A 123 4.95 21.39 11.61
C THR A 123 5.58 21.62 12.97
N ALA A 124 6.08 20.56 13.60
CA ALA A 124 6.85 20.65 14.83
C ALA A 124 8.19 21.30 14.49
N SER A 125 8.13 22.61 14.22
CA SER A 125 9.27 23.51 14.24
C SER A 125 9.59 23.76 15.71
N ARG A 126 10.29 22.79 16.32
CA ARG A 126 11.07 23.05 17.52
C ARG A 126 12.35 23.75 17.03
N ASP A 127 12.37 25.07 17.16
CA ASP A 127 13.55 25.92 17.36
C ASP A 127 14.77 25.63 16.44
N GLY A 128 15.13 26.44 15.45
CA GLY A 128 14.66 27.73 15.01
C GLY A 128 15.65 28.26 13.97
N LEU A 129 15.15 28.83 12.87
CA LEU A 129 15.82 29.94 12.19
C LEU A 129 14.82 30.59 11.23
N VAL A 130 14.48 31.83 11.56
CA VAL A 130 14.01 32.91 10.68
C VAL A 130 14.69 32.78 9.29
N MET A 131 14.01 32.84 8.15
CA MET A 131 13.32 33.99 7.57
C MET A 131 12.38 33.52 6.46
N ALA A 132 11.08 33.81 6.57
CA ALA A 132 10.15 33.72 5.45
C ALA A 132 9.90 35.13 4.90
N THR A 133 10.43 35.43 3.71
CA THR A 133 10.06 36.64 2.95
C THR A 133 8.72 36.41 2.25
N PRO A 134 7.78 37.38 2.26
CA PRO A 134 6.47 37.21 1.65
C PRO A 134 6.53 37.29 0.11
N VAL A 135 6.08 36.24 -0.57
CA VAL A 135 5.83 36.25 -2.02
C VAL A 135 4.52 37.02 -2.28
N ARG A 136 4.63 38.30 -2.66
CA ARG A 136 3.47 39.11 -3.07
C ARG A 136 2.99 38.67 -4.47
N PRO A 137 1.68 38.42 -4.67
CA PRO A 137 1.12 38.23 -6.00
C PRO A 137 0.97 39.59 -6.70
N LYS A 138 1.68 39.80 -7.81
CA LYS A 138 1.47 40.99 -8.67
C LYS A 138 0.26 40.75 -9.57
N GLN A 139 -0.89 41.35 -9.25
CA GLN A 139 -1.92 41.63 -10.24
C GLN A 139 -1.87 43.11 -10.65
N ARG A 140 -1.95 43.29 -11.97
CA ARG A 140 -2.09 44.50 -12.81
C ARG A 140 -2.59 45.78 -12.12
N LEU A 141 -1.97 46.92 -12.45
CA LEU A 141 -2.68 48.19 -12.59
C LEU A 141 -2.06 49.06 -13.70
N LEU A 142 -2.87 49.23 -14.77
CA LEU A 142 -3.03 50.37 -15.69
C LEU A 142 -1.81 51.26 -15.99
N GLY A 143 -1.30 51.17 -17.22
CA GLY A 143 -0.42 52.18 -17.81
C GLY A 143 -1.19 53.46 -18.09
N THR A 144 -0.84 54.52 -17.37
CA THR A 144 -1.33 55.88 -17.59
C THR A 144 -0.60 56.50 -18.78
N LEU A 145 -1.41 57.01 -19.70
CA LEU A 145 -1.10 57.82 -20.86
C LEU A 145 -0.22 59.04 -20.45
N GLN A 146 1.01 59.13 -20.96
CA GLN A 146 1.82 60.35 -20.85
C GLN A 146 1.78 61.08 -22.20
N LEU A 147 0.89 62.06 -22.31
CA LEU A 147 0.96 63.15 -23.27
C LEU A 147 2.04 64.12 -22.76
N GLY A 148 3.07 64.35 -23.57
CA GLY A 148 4.13 65.33 -23.31
C GLY A 148 4.54 66.00 -24.61
N GLN A 149 4.02 67.21 -24.82
CA GLN A 149 4.42 68.18 -25.84
C GLN A 149 5.79 68.79 -25.47
N HIS A 150 6.59 69.13 -26.48
CA HIS A 150 7.50 70.29 -26.60
C HIS A 150 8.46 69.99 -27.78
N ASP A 151 8.31 70.63 -28.95
CA ASP A 151 8.97 71.90 -29.31
C ASP A 151 10.50 71.80 -29.11
N GLY A 152 11.37 71.75 -30.11
CA GLY A 152 11.49 72.65 -31.25
C GLY A 152 12.80 73.46 -31.11
N GLN A 153 13.58 73.58 -32.21
CA GLN A 153 14.74 74.47 -32.41
C GLN A 153 16.08 74.00 -31.76
N GLN A 154 17.27 74.05 -32.38
CA GLN A 154 17.82 74.60 -33.64
C GLN A 154 18.89 73.65 -34.19
#